data_AF-A0A7U4JMT9-F1
#
_entry.id   AF-A0A7U4JMT9-F1
#
_cell.length_a   1.000
_cell.length_b   1.000
_cell.length_c   1.000
_cell.angle_alpha   90.00
_cell.angle_beta   90.00
_cell.angle_gamma   90.00
#
_symmetry.space_group_name_H-M   'P 1'
#
loop_
_entity.id
_entity.type
_entity.pdbx_description
1 polymer ?
#
loop_
_entity_poly.entity_id
_entity_poly.type
_entity_poly.pdbx_seq_one_letter_code
_entity_poly.pdbx_strand_id
1 'polypeptide(L)'
;MNEKEYEKVDKTINLLKANLISIIFFILVFGINGVMYYKIWGESVRLIINSNNNMYMLMLIIIFIILHEFIHGIGFSIAEGVTWKDIKLGFNIKTLTPYAHCKVPISANIYKMALLLPSIIVGFLPTIIGIVLGIKMLVFVGSFLIVGGTGDFMIYWVIRKYDEKTLIYDHPVKAGCEVYLPKKQYNN
;
A
#
# COMPACT_ATOMS: atom_id res chain seq x y z
N MET A 1 23.36 2.08 -13.42
CA MET A 1 23.90 2.62 -12.16
C MET A 1 25.20 1.90 -11.84
N ASN A 2 26.29 2.63 -11.55
CA ASN A 2 27.61 2.04 -11.36
C ASN A 2 27.72 1.44 -9.94
N GLU A 3 27.92 0.12 -9.81
CA GLU A 3 28.10 -0.56 -8.50
C GLU A 3 29.33 -0.06 -7.71
N LYS A 4 30.19 0.72 -8.37
CA LYS A 4 31.34 1.38 -7.77
C LYS A 4 30.97 2.58 -6.88
N GLU A 5 29.81 3.21 -7.07
CA GLU A 5 29.43 4.45 -6.37
C GLU A 5 28.43 4.25 -5.22
N TYR A 6 27.67 3.17 -5.22
CA TYR A 6 26.59 2.94 -4.24
C TYR A 6 26.75 1.61 -3.51
N GLU A 7 26.41 1.60 -2.22
CA GLU A 7 26.17 0.41 -1.41
C GLU A 7 24.67 0.08 -1.45
N LYS A 8 24.34 -1.18 -1.79
CA LYS A 8 22.96 -1.68 -1.82
C LYS A 8 22.61 -2.29 -0.47
N VAL A 9 21.55 -1.81 0.16
CA VAL A 9 21.03 -2.35 1.42
C VAL A 9 19.65 -2.95 1.18
N ASP A 10 19.54 -4.26 1.29
CA ASP A 10 18.25 -4.96 1.19
C ASP A 10 17.36 -4.64 2.40
N LYS A 11 16.12 -4.21 2.12
CA LYS A 11 15.06 -3.91 3.09
C LYS A 11 13.82 -4.77 2.83
N THR A 12 14.03 -6.04 2.54
CA THR A 12 12.95 -7.02 2.45
C THR A 12 12.24 -7.25 3.77
N ILE A 13 10.94 -7.50 3.66
CA ILE A 13 10.04 -7.73 4.78
C ILE A 13 9.71 -9.22 4.85
N ASN A 14 9.78 -9.75 6.07
CA ASN A 14 9.33 -11.10 6.33
C ASN A 14 7.80 -11.18 6.23
N LEU A 15 7.29 -12.06 5.34
CA LEU A 15 5.86 -12.21 5.08
C LEU A 15 5.06 -12.68 6.31
N LEU A 16 5.63 -13.54 7.17
CA LEU A 16 4.97 -13.95 8.41
C LEU A 16 4.77 -12.76 9.34
N LYS A 17 5.80 -11.92 9.49
CA LYS A 17 5.71 -10.67 10.27
C LYS A 17 4.68 -9.72 9.68
N ALA A 18 4.63 -9.60 8.35
CA ALA A 18 3.63 -8.78 7.68
C ALA A 18 2.20 -9.27 7.98
N ASN A 19 1.95 -10.58 7.83
CA ASN A 19 0.65 -11.17 8.11
C ASN A 19 0.20 -10.98 9.57
N LEU A 20 1.11 -11.15 10.54
CA LEU A 20 0.81 -10.90 11.95
C LEU A 20 0.43 -9.45 12.22
N ILE A 21 1.15 -8.50 11.63
CA ILE A 21 0.83 -7.08 11.72
C ILE A 21 -0.51 -6.79 11.05
N SER A 22 -0.79 -7.39 9.88
CA SER A 22 -2.08 -7.25 9.18
C SER A 22 -3.27 -7.71 10.03
N ILE A 23 -3.11 -8.77 10.85
CA ILE A 23 -4.17 -9.21 11.78
C ILE A 23 -4.42 -8.15 12.86
N ILE A 24 -3.36 -7.56 13.43
CA ILE A 24 -3.50 -6.49 14.42
C ILE A 24 -4.16 -5.26 13.78
N PHE A 25 -3.70 -4.87 12.58
CA PHE A 25 -4.27 -3.77 11.81
C PHE A 25 -5.73 -4.01 11.47
N PHE A 26 -6.09 -5.24 11.10
CA PHE A 26 -7.47 -5.64 10.84
C PHE A 26 -8.36 -5.38 12.05
N ILE A 27 -7.97 -5.86 13.23
CA ILE A 27 -8.75 -5.67 14.47
C ILE A 27 -8.90 -4.18 14.79
N LEU A 28 -7.81 -3.40 14.69
CA LEU A 28 -7.83 -1.98 14.99
C LEU A 28 -8.70 -1.19 14.00
N VAL A 29 -8.48 -1.36 12.69
CA VAL A 29 -9.18 -0.60 11.65
C VAL A 29 -10.68 -0.94 11.65
N PHE A 30 -11.04 -2.23 11.60
CA PHE A 30 -12.45 -2.62 11.63
C PHE A 30 -13.12 -2.32 12.98
N GLY A 31 -12.39 -2.46 14.09
CA GLY A 31 -12.89 -2.13 15.42
C GLY A 31 -13.20 -0.64 15.56
N ILE A 32 -12.24 0.23 15.21
CA ILE A 32 -12.40 1.69 15.29
C ILE A 32 -13.52 2.15 14.35
N ASN A 33 -13.46 1.77 13.07
CA ASN A 33 -14.44 2.22 12.07
C ASN A 33 -15.84 1.65 12.37
N GLY A 34 -15.93 0.41 12.84
CA GLY A 34 -17.19 -0.21 13.25
C GLY A 34 -17.82 0.48 14.45
N VAL A 35 -17.03 0.81 15.48
CA VAL A 35 -17.50 1.56 16.66
C VAL A 35 -17.93 2.97 16.28
N MET A 36 -17.14 3.67 15.45
CA MET A 36 -17.48 5.01 14.96
C MET A 36 -18.81 4.99 14.19
N TYR A 37 -18.95 4.05 13.24
CA TYR A 37 -20.17 3.92 12.45
C TYR A 37 -21.39 3.64 13.33
N TYR A 38 -21.27 2.69 14.28
CA TYR A 38 -22.36 2.35 15.21
C TYR A 38 -22.78 3.54 16.07
N LYS A 39 -21.82 4.33 16.58
CA LYS A 39 -22.13 5.52 17.39
C LYS A 39 -22.89 6.60 16.63
N ILE A 40 -22.63 6.75 15.32
CA ILE A 40 -23.25 7.79 14.50
C ILE A 40 -24.61 7.35 13.97
N TRP A 41 -24.72 6.11 13.51
CA TRP A 41 -25.90 5.62 12.79
C TRP A 41 -26.77 4.64 13.58
N GLY A 42 -26.34 4.17 14.75
CA GLY A 42 -27.06 3.19 15.58
C GLY A 42 -27.08 1.77 14.99
N GLU A 43 -26.39 1.53 13.88
CA GLU A 43 -26.42 0.26 13.15
C GLU A 43 -25.03 -0.39 13.07
N SER A 44 -25.00 -1.72 13.09
CA SER A 44 -23.74 -2.45 12.94
C SER A 44 -23.35 -2.64 11.47
N VAL A 45 -22.05 -2.53 11.18
CA VAL A 45 -21.46 -2.85 9.87
C VAL A 45 -21.50 -4.36 9.59
N ARG A 46 -21.65 -5.20 10.63
CA ARG A 46 -21.72 -6.68 10.52
C ARG A 46 -22.87 -7.17 9.63
N LEU A 47 -23.95 -6.41 9.54
CA LEU A 47 -25.13 -6.77 8.74
C LEU A 47 -24.84 -6.88 7.23
N ILE A 48 -23.73 -6.32 6.74
CA ILE A 48 -23.36 -6.43 5.31
C ILE A 48 -23.08 -7.88 4.90
N ILE A 49 -22.36 -8.64 5.74
CA ILE A 49 -21.87 -9.99 5.39
C ILE A 49 -23.03 -11.00 5.23
N ASN A 50 -24.17 -10.72 5.87
CA ASN A 50 -25.37 -11.55 5.82
C ASN A 50 -26.41 -11.05 4.80
N SER A 51 -26.05 -10.10 3.92
CA SER A 51 -26.97 -9.54 2.94
C SER A 51 -26.88 -10.25 1.58
N ASN A 52 -27.95 -10.17 0.78
CA ASN A 52 -27.97 -10.64 -0.61
C ASN A 52 -26.97 -9.91 -1.53
N ASN A 53 -26.26 -8.89 -1.03
CA ASN A 53 -25.35 -8.04 -1.80
C ASN A 53 -23.89 -8.52 -1.79
N ASN A 54 -23.61 -9.73 -1.30
CA ASN A 54 -22.25 -10.27 -1.18
C ASN A 54 -21.49 -10.32 -2.52
N MET A 55 -22.18 -10.60 -3.64
CA MET A 55 -21.54 -10.59 -4.97
C MET A 55 -21.11 -9.18 -5.40
N TYR A 56 -21.96 -8.18 -5.17
CA TYR A 56 -21.65 -6.78 -5.44
C TYR A 56 -20.48 -6.28 -4.57
N MET A 57 -20.41 -6.74 -3.32
CA MET A 57 -19.28 -6.47 -2.43
C MET A 57 -17.97 -7.03 -2.96
N LEU A 58 -17.98 -8.29 -3.37
CA LEU A 58 -16.79 -8.92 -3.92
C LEU A 58 -16.31 -8.18 -5.18
N MET A 59 -17.23 -7.79 -6.07
CA MET A 59 -16.90 -7.00 -7.27
C MET A 59 -16.28 -5.65 -6.91
N LEU A 60 -16.86 -4.91 -5.97
CA LEU A 60 -16.30 -3.63 -5.52
C LEU A 60 -14.90 -3.79 -4.93
N ILE A 61 -14.67 -4.81 -4.11
CA ILE A 61 -13.34 -5.10 -3.54
C ILE A 61 -12.33 -5.36 -4.66
N ILE A 62 -12.67 -6.21 -5.63
CA ILE A 62 -11.78 -6.51 -6.77
C ILE A 62 -11.44 -5.24 -7.55
N ILE A 63 -12.45 -4.40 -7.85
CA ILE A 63 -12.24 -3.14 -8.56
C ILE A 63 -11.29 -2.23 -7.77
N PHE A 64 -11.53 -2.07 -6.46
CA PHE A 64 -10.73 -1.19 -5.61
C PHE A 64 -9.30 -1.70 -5.43
N ILE A 65 -9.10 -3.02 -5.42
CA ILE A 65 -7.77 -3.64 -5.41
C ILE A 65 -7.03 -3.34 -6.72
N ILE A 66 -7.68 -3.43 -7.88
CA ILE A 66 -7.05 -3.08 -9.16
C ILE A 66 -6.72 -1.58 -9.18
N LEU A 67 -7.62 -0.73 -8.68
CA LEU A 67 -7.37 0.70 -8.53
C LEU A 67 -6.22 0.98 -7.56
N HIS A 68 -6.06 0.20 -6.49
CA HIS A 68 -4.97 0.33 -5.53
C HIS A 68 -3.61 0.22 -6.23
N GLU A 69 -3.40 -0.86 -6.98
CA GLU A 69 -2.16 -1.05 -7.73
C GLU A 69 -1.97 -0.03 -8.84
N PHE A 70 -3.06 0.37 -9.51
CA PHE A 70 -2.99 1.41 -10.53
C PHE A 70 -2.52 2.76 -9.94
N ILE A 71 -2.99 3.11 -8.74
CA ILE A 71 -2.58 4.33 -8.04
C ILE A 71 -1.11 4.26 -7.60
N HIS A 72 -0.59 3.10 -7.20
CA HIS A 72 0.86 2.94 -7.02
C HIS A 72 1.62 3.28 -8.31
N GLY A 73 1.14 2.75 -9.45
CA GLY A 73 1.70 3.08 -10.77
C GLY A 73 1.70 4.59 -11.05
N ILE A 74 0.58 5.28 -10.80
CA ILE A 74 0.50 6.74 -10.91
C ILE A 74 1.55 7.39 -9.99
N GLY A 75 1.63 6.96 -8.73
CA GLY A 75 2.58 7.48 -7.76
C GLY A 75 4.04 7.34 -8.22
N PHE A 76 4.41 6.20 -8.80
CA PHE A 76 5.75 5.99 -9.37
C PHE A 76 6.00 6.86 -10.60
N SER A 77 4.99 7.10 -11.44
CA SER A 77 5.12 7.91 -12.65
C SER A 77 5.38 9.40 -12.39
N ILE A 78 5.20 9.87 -11.15
CA ILE A 78 5.53 11.25 -10.74
C ILE A 78 7.04 11.46 -10.64
N ALA A 79 7.84 10.40 -10.48
CA ALA A 79 9.29 10.51 -10.44
C ALA A 79 9.84 10.98 -11.80
N GLU A 80 10.79 11.91 -11.75
CA GLU A 80 11.44 12.44 -12.95
C GLU A 80 12.12 11.32 -13.75
N GLY A 81 11.88 11.29 -15.05
CA GLY A 81 12.44 10.29 -15.97
C GLY A 81 11.77 8.91 -15.92
N VAL A 82 10.73 8.70 -15.07
CA VAL A 82 9.96 7.45 -15.04
C VAL A 82 8.79 7.52 -16.01
N THR A 83 8.64 6.47 -16.82
CA THR A 83 7.50 6.32 -17.75
C THR A 83 6.66 5.10 -17.40
N TRP A 84 5.45 5.01 -17.96
CA TRP A 84 4.60 3.81 -17.79
C TRP A 84 5.23 2.50 -18.29
N LYS A 85 6.27 2.55 -19.14
CA LYS A 85 7.03 1.36 -19.57
C LYS A 85 7.88 0.79 -18.43
N ASP A 86 8.27 1.65 -17.49
CA ASP A 86 9.08 1.31 -16.32
C ASP A 86 8.22 0.77 -15.18
N ILE A 87 6.89 0.91 -15.27
CA ILE A 87 5.94 0.41 -14.29
C ILE A 87 5.37 -0.93 -14.77
N LYS A 88 5.36 -1.92 -13.88
CA LYS A 88 4.75 -3.22 -14.11
C LYS A 88 3.63 -3.44 -13.10
N LEU A 89 2.40 -3.49 -13.60
CA LEU A 89 1.26 -3.98 -12.83
C LEU A 89 1.11 -5.48 -13.10
N GLY A 90 0.79 -6.26 -12.08
CA GLY A 90 0.64 -7.70 -12.22
C GLY A 90 -0.08 -8.37 -11.06
N PHE A 91 -0.16 -9.69 -11.15
CA PHE A 91 -0.75 -10.54 -10.11
C PHE A 91 0.19 -11.70 -9.81
N ASN A 92 0.53 -11.88 -8.55
CA ASN A 92 1.32 -13.02 -8.09
C ASN A 92 0.38 -14.13 -7.63
N ILE A 93 0.27 -15.18 -8.44
CA ILE A 93 -0.63 -16.32 -8.18
C ILE A 93 -0.22 -17.09 -6.91
N LYS A 94 1.07 -17.13 -6.56
CA LYS A 94 1.56 -17.89 -5.39
C LYS A 94 1.12 -17.24 -4.08
N THR A 95 1.08 -15.92 -4.04
CA THR A 95 0.66 -15.14 -2.87
C THR A 95 -0.78 -14.63 -2.99
N LEU A 96 -1.42 -14.81 -4.15
CA LEU A 96 -2.71 -14.24 -4.52
C LEU A 96 -2.78 -12.72 -4.31
N THR A 97 -1.65 -12.04 -4.53
CA THR A 97 -1.56 -10.59 -4.35
C THR A 97 -1.33 -9.90 -5.69
N PRO A 98 -2.10 -8.87 -6.02
CA PRO A 98 -1.72 -7.95 -7.07
C PRO A 98 -0.50 -7.14 -6.63
N TYR A 99 0.22 -6.56 -7.59
CA TYR A 99 1.39 -5.74 -7.31
C TYR A 99 1.61 -4.69 -8.39
N ALA A 100 2.17 -3.57 -7.97
CA ALA A 100 2.78 -2.55 -8.81
C ALA A 100 4.28 -2.47 -8.52
N HIS A 101 5.09 -2.61 -9.56
CA HIS A 101 6.55 -2.60 -9.45
C HIS A 101 7.16 -1.55 -10.36
N CYS A 102 8.04 -0.70 -9.81
CA CYS A 102 8.85 0.24 -10.57
C CYS A 102 10.22 -0.37 -10.90
N LYS A 103 10.52 -0.54 -12.19
CA LYS A 103 11.75 -1.19 -12.68
C LYS A 103 12.99 -0.31 -12.58
N VAL A 104 12.85 0.94 -12.20
CA VAL A 104 13.94 1.90 -12.08
C VAL A 104 14.00 2.47 -10.65
N PRO A 105 15.19 2.77 -10.13
CA PRO A 105 15.30 3.42 -8.82
C PRO A 105 14.71 4.83 -8.86
N ILE A 106 13.95 5.20 -7.83
CA ILE A 106 13.36 6.53 -7.66
C ILE A 106 13.73 7.12 -6.30
N SER A 107 13.56 8.43 -6.11
CA SER A 107 13.87 9.06 -4.82
C SER A 107 13.00 8.52 -3.69
N ALA A 108 13.55 8.43 -2.47
CA ALA A 108 12.83 7.86 -1.34
C ALA A 108 11.55 8.64 -1.00
N ASN A 109 11.53 9.97 -1.22
CA ASN A 109 10.33 10.78 -1.00
C ASN A 109 9.20 10.40 -1.97
N ILE A 110 9.50 10.24 -3.25
CA ILE A 110 8.47 9.81 -4.23
C ILE A 110 8.03 8.38 -3.95
N TYR A 111 8.95 7.46 -3.63
CA TYR A 111 8.59 6.09 -3.29
C TYR A 111 7.70 6.01 -2.05
N LYS A 112 8.03 6.75 -0.97
CA LYS A 112 7.19 6.85 0.23
C LYS A 112 5.79 7.38 -0.09
N MET A 113 5.67 8.41 -0.92
CA MET A 113 4.38 8.94 -1.35
C MET A 113 3.60 7.89 -2.15
N ALA A 114 4.24 7.24 -3.12
CA ALA A 114 3.64 6.23 -3.97
C ALA A 114 3.12 5.02 -3.16
N LEU A 115 3.80 4.64 -2.08
CA LEU A 115 3.34 3.59 -1.16
C LEU A 115 2.06 3.97 -0.41
N LEU A 116 1.97 5.20 0.08
CA LEU A 116 0.84 5.62 0.92
C LEU A 116 -0.41 6.02 0.13
N LEU A 117 -0.21 6.50 -1.10
CA LEU A 117 -1.26 7.11 -1.91
C LEU A 117 -2.49 6.20 -2.12
N PRO A 118 -2.35 4.90 -2.45
CA PRO A 118 -3.51 4.04 -2.67
C PRO A 118 -4.36 3.86 -1.40
N SER A 119 -3.72 3.55 -0.27
CA SER A 119 -4.41 3.38 1.00
C SER A 119 -5.17 4.66 1.41
N ILE A 120 -4.67 5.84 1.04
CA ILE A 120 -5.37 7.11 1.25
C ILE A 120 -6.60 7.22 0.33
N ILE A 121 -6.41 7.04 -0.98
CA ILE A 121 -7.44 7.32 -2.00
C ILE A 121 -8.54 6.25 -2.02
N VAL A 122 -8.20 4.96 -1.96
CA VAL A 122 -9.17 3.85 -2.06
C VAL A 122 -9.47 3.20 -0.70
N GLY A 123 -8.74 3.56 0.35
CA GLY A 123 -8.97 3.08 1.71
C GLY A 123 -9.62 4.13 2.62
N PHE A 124 -8.83 5.11 3.07
CA PHE A 124 -9.27 6.13 4.04
C PHE A 124 -10.40 7.00 3.52
N LEU A 125 -10.27 7.56 2.31
CA LEU A 125 -11.27 8.47 1.75
C LEU A 125 -12.66 7.79 1.62
N PRO A 126 -12.78 6.59 1.01
CA PRO A 126 -14.05 5.84 0.97
C PRO A 126 -14.59 5.51 2.37
N THR A 127 -13.71 5.12 3.30
CA THR A 127 -14.13 4.84 4.67
C THR A 127 -14.78 6.06 5.33
N ILE A 128 -14.13 7.23 5.22
CA ILE A 128 -14.63 8.49 5.80
C ILE A 128 -15.96 8.88 5.15
N ILE A 129 -16.05 8.82 3.80
CA ILE A 129 -17.28 9.10 3.07
C ILE A 129 -18.41 8.15 3.53
N GLY A 130 -18.10 6.86 3.69
CA GLY A 130 -19.05 5.85 4.14
C GLY A 130 -19.56 6.11 5.55
N ILE A 131 -18.68 6.56 6.46
CA ILE A 131 -19.07 6.94 7.82
C ILE A 131 -19.95 8.20 7.80
N VAL A 132 -19.59 9.23 7.04
CA VAL A 132 -20.32 10.50 6.99
C VAL A 132 -21.69 10.35 6.33
N LEU A 133 -21.82 9.49 5.32
CA LEU A 133 -23.07 9.29 4.56
C LEU A 133 -23.89 8.07 5.01
N GLY A 134 -23.41 7.32 6.01
CA GLY A 134 -24.11 6.13 6.49
C GLY A 134 -24.02 4.93 5.54
N ILE A 135 -23.07 4.91 4.61
CA ILE A 135 -22.91 3.84 3.62
C ILE A 135 -22.00 2.75 4.18
N LYS A 136 -22.58 1.77 4.88
CA LYS A 136 -21.86 0.62 5.51
C LYS A 136 -20.88 -0.05 4.55
N MET A 137 -21.32 -0.23 3.30
CA MET A 137 -20.54 -0.88 2.24
C MET A 137 -19.20 -0.20 1.99
N LEU A 138 -19.20 1.13 1.93
CA LEU A 138 -18.01 1.91 1.64
C LEU A 138 -17.05 1.91 2.83
N VAL A 139 -17.60 1.88 4.06
CA VAL A 139 -16.81 1.67 5.29
C VAL A 139 -16.12 0.32 5.27
N PHE A 140 -16.83 -0.75 4.88
CA PHE A 140 -16.26 -2.09 4.84
C PHE A 140 -15.16 -2.21 3.76
N VAL A 141 -15.45 -1.81 2.52
CA VAL A 141 -14.49 -1.88 1.41
C VAL A 141 -13.28 -0.99 1.70
N GLY A 142 -13.48 0.25 2.14
CA GLY A 142 -12.37 1.15 2.48
C GLY A 142 -11.51 0.60 3.63
N SER A 143 -12.13 0.07 4.69
CA SER A 143 -11.40 -0.58 5.79
C SER A 143 -10.60 -1.79 5.32
N PHE A 144 -11.17 -2.59 4.42
CA PHE A 144 -10.49 -3.74 3.83
C PHE A 144 -9.25 -3.31 3.03
N LEU A 145 -9.34 -2.24 2.24
CA LEU A 145 -8.21 -1.70 1.47
C LEU A 145 -7.12 -1.07 2.37
N ILE A 146 -7.49 -0.39 3.46
CA ILE A 146 -6.51 0.10 4.45
C ILE A 146 -5.72 -1.07 5.05
N VAL A 147 -6.40 -2.16 5.42
CA VAL A 147 -5.75 -3.36 5.95
C VAL A 147 -4.89 -4.03 4.86
N GLY A 148 -5.38 -4.08 3.62
CA GLY A 148 -4.62 -4.58 2.47
C GLY A 148 -3.28 -3.86 2.26
N GLY A 149 -3.25 -2.54 2.49
CA GLY A 149 -2.05 -1.70 2.43
C GLY A 149 -1.07 -1.86 3.60
N THR A 150 -1.24 -2.85 4.50
CA THR A 150 -0.32 -3.07 5.62
C THR A 150 1.12 -3.26 5.15
N GLY A 151 1.33 -3.96 4.03
CA GLY A 151 2.66 -4.12 3.43
C GLY A 151 3.29 -2.76 3.12
N ASP A 152 2.54 -1.86 2.48
CA ASP A 152 2.98 -0.53 2.10
C ASP A 152 3.37 0.31 3.32
N PHE A 153 2.55 0.28 4.38
CA PHE A 153 2.86 0.96 5.63
C PHE A 153 4.13 0.42 6.30
N MET A 154 4.36 -0.89 6.22
CA MET A 154 5.58 -1.49 6.76
C MET A 154 6.81 -1.10 5.95
N ILE A 155 6.74 -1.12 4.61
CA ILE A 155 7.84 -0.67 3.75
C ILE A 155 8.13 0.80 4.03
N TYR A 156 7.09 1.65 4.03
CA TYR A 156 7.20 3.06 4.40
C TYR A 156 7.89 3.23 5.75
N TRP A 157 7.48 2.47 6.77
CA TRP A 157 8.09 2.55 8.10
C TRP A 157 9.59 2.22 8.06
N VAL A 158 9.99 1.19 7.32
CA VAL A 158 11.42 0.80 7.20
C VAL A 158 12.25 1.89 6.53
N ILE A 159 11.69 2.59 5.54
CA ILE A 159 12.41 3.60 4.75
C ILE A 159 12.18 5.05 5.21
N ARG A 160 11.33 5.31 6.19
CA ARG A 160 10.89 6.66 6.60
C ARG A 160 12.04 7.63 6.91
N LYS A 161 13.19 7.09 7.34
CA LYS A 161 14.40 7.84 7.69
C LYS A 161 15.21 8.34 6.49
N TYR A 162 14.96 7.81 5.30
CA TYR A 162 15.67 8.19 4.08
C TYR A 162 15.03 9.41 3.43
N ASP A 163 15.87 10.29 2.91
CA ASP A 163 15.47 11.55 2.27
C ASP A 163 15.50 11.45 0.73
N GLU A 164 15.21 12.55 0.05
CA GLU A 164 15.18 12.64 -1.41
C GLU A 164 16.49 12.28 -2.12
N LYS A 165 17.63 12.38 -1.44
CA LYS A 165 18.95 12.05 -2.01
C LYS A 165 19.18 10.55 -2.08
N THR A 166 18.37 9.77 -1.35
CA THR A 166 18.45 8.32 -1.33
C THR A 166 17.58 7.73 -2.43
N LEU A 167 18.16 6.84 -3.24
CA LEU A 167 17.42 6.11 -4.27
C LEU A 167 16.90 4.79 -3.70
N ILE A 168 15.65 4.49 -4.02
CA ILE A 168 14.94 3.27 -3.65
C ILE A 168 14.59 2.52 -4.92
N TYR A 169 15.00 1.26 -4.98
CA TYR A 169 14.58 0.33 -6.02
C TYR A 169 13.56 -0.64 -5.42
N ASP A 170 12.40 -0.72 -6.05
CA ASP A 170 11.36 -1.66 -5.63
C ASP A 170 11.84 -3.10 -5.88
N HIS A 171 11.64 -4.03 -4.94
CA HIS A 171 12.17 -5.37 -5.13
C HIS A 171 11.28 -6.16 -6.11
N PRO A 172 11.81 -6.72 -7.22
CA PRO A 172 10.99 -7.32 -8.28
C PRO A 172 10.31 -8.66 -7.92
N VAL A 173 10.58 -9.20 -6.72
CA VAL A 173 10.23 -10.60 -6.36
C VAL A 173 9.80 -10.72 -4.91
N LYS A 174 10.49 -10.04 -3.99
CA LYS A 174 10.20 -10.10 -2.55
C LYS A 174 9.46 -8.84 -2.12
N ALA A 175 8.68 -8.94 -1.03
CA ALA A 175 8.08 -7.76 -0.42
C ALA A 175 9.17 -6.88 0.20
N GLY A 176 9.22 -5.61 -0.19
CA GLY A 176 10.22 -4.63 0.27
C GLY A 176 10.97 -3.97 -0.87
N CYS A 177 12.10 -3.35 -0.55
CA CYS A 177 12.88 -2.57 -1.50
C CYS A 177 14.38 -2.69 -1.23
N GLU A 178 15.19 -2.30 -2.20
CA GLU A 178 16.62 -2.08 -2.05
C GLU A 178 16.90 -0.58 -1.92
N VAL A 179 17.72 -0.21 -0.93
CA VAL A 179 18.14 1.17 -0.70
C VAL A 179 19.55 1.36 -1.22
N TYR A 180 19.76 2.40 -2.02
CA TYR A 180 21.06 2.74 -2.60
C TYR A 180 21.66 3.92 -1.85
N LEU A 181 22.70 3.64 -1.09
CA LEU A 181 23.44 4.64 -0.32
C LEU A 181 24.72 5.02 -1.06
N PRO A 182 25.04 6.31 -1.24
CA PRO A 182 26.33 6.69 -1.80
C PRO A 182 27.45 6.19 -0.89
N LYS A 183 28.45 5.48 -1.45
CA LYS A 183 29.65 5.10 -0.70
C LYS A 183 30.35 6.38 -0.27
N LYS A 184 30.66 6.53 1.02
CA LYS A 184 31.53 7.62 1.49
C LYS A 184 32.81 7.55 0.66
N GLN A 185 33.07 8.56 -0.17
CA GLN A 185 34.40 8.75 -0.75
C GLN A 185 35.34 9.01 0.43
N TYR A 186 36.17 8.03 0.76
CA TYR A 186 37.33 8.29 1.61
C TYR A 186 38.25 9.19 0.79
N ASN A 187 38.25 10.48 1.10
CA ASN A 187 39.32 11.36 0.66
C ASN A 187 40.57 10.90 1.40
N ASN A 188 41.52 10.32 0.68
CA ASN A 188 42.89 10.08 1.14
C ASN A 188 43.59 11.40 1.45
#